data_AF-A0A0A7LI94-F1
#
_entry.id   AF-A0A0A7LI94-F1
#
_cell.length_a   1.000
_cell.length_b   1.000
_cell.length_c   1.000
_cell.angle_alpha   90.00
_cell.angle_beta   90.00
_cell.angle_gamma   90.00
#
_symmetry.space_group_name_H-M   'P 1'
#
loop_
_entity.id
_entity.type
_entity.pdbx_description
1 polymer ?
#
loop_
_entity_poly.entity_id
_entity_poly.type
_entity_poly.pdbx_seq_one_letter_code
_entity_poly.pdbx_strand_id
1 'polypeptide(L)'
;MESTKAWAIFSIFAAIIALAFGIWGRDGAMIALSCFAVVFSIVSLMRCSETVYKYSVIMSVSVLICTILMITVASYDTLVNGKAMSDYWWIYLSGAIHGAAMIPLTVMFFFVTAALFDASYNWVLMPGLSWLVGTGFQVPKYLMVYVVQYSDFESGVISNTTLTLTMLVNMVMFIVFSLYLRRVFKKNLYLITKNGLVRRQ
;
A
#
# COMPACT_ATOMS: atom_id res chain seq x y z
N MET A 1 16.23 -6.15 -23.00
CA MET A 1 16.18 -7.22 -21.99
C MET A 1 16.88 -6.84 -20.68
N GLU A 2 17.91 -5.97 -20.68
CA GLU A 2 18.59 -5.53 -19.44
C GLU A 2 17.92 -4.35 -18.72
N SER A 3 17.38 -3.36 -19.46
CA SER A 3 16.75 -2.17 -18.84
C SER A 3 15.46 -2.48 -18.07
N THR A 4 14.73 -3.52 -18.46
CA THR A 4 13.46 -3.92 -17.85
C THR A 4 13.65 -4.65 -16.53
N LYS A 5 14.70 -5.48 -16.41
CA LYS A 5 15.08 -6.08 -15.12
C LYS A 5 15.59 -5.04 -14.13
N ALA A 6 16.23 -3.97 -14.60
CA ALA A 6 16.66 -2.87 -13.74
C ALA A 6 15.48 -2.20 -13.01
N TRP A 7 14.31 -2.05 -13.64
CA TRP A 7 13.11 -1.51 -13.00
C TRP A 7 12.57 -2.39 -11.87
N ALA A 8 12.57 -3.70 -12.05
CA ALA A 8 12.14 -4.64 -11.01
C ALA A 8 13.13 -4.71 -9.84
N ILE A 9 14.43 -4.62 -10.12
CA ILE A 9 15.45 -4.51 -9.06
C ILE A 9 15.29 -3.19 -8.31
N PHE A 10 15.08 -2.08 -9.03
CA PHE A 10 14.82 -0.77 -8.43
C PHE A 10 13.59 -0.79 -7.51
N SER A 11 12.49 -1.44 -7.90
CA SER A 11 11.30 -1.52 -7.04
C SER A 11 11.57 -2.29 -5.75
N ILE A 12 12.41 -3.33 -5.77
CA ILE A 12 12.86 -4.02 -4.55
C ILE A 12 13.67 -3.07 -3.67
N PHE A 13 14.67 -2.39 -4.23
CA PHE A 13 15.50 -1.44 -3.47
C PHE A 13 14.66 -0.32 -2.85
N ALA A 14 13.75 0.29 -3.61
CA ALA A 14 12.86 1.32 -3.11
C ALA A 14 11.99 0.82 -1.93
N ALA A 15 11.48 -0.41 -2.01
CA ALA A 15 10.70 -1.02 -0.93
C ALA A 15 11.56 -1.35 0.31
N ILE A 16 12.81 -1.78 0.13
CA ILE A 16 13.76 -2.02 1.23
C ILE A 16 14.14 -0.71 1.92
N ILE A 17 14.39 0.35 1.15
CA ILE A 17 14.66 1.68 1.70
C ILE A 17 13.43 2.17 2.48
N ALA A 18 12.22 2.00 1.94
CA ALA A 18 10.99 2.31 2.65
C ALA A 18 10.88 1.52 3.96
N LEU A 19 11.23 0.23 3.96
CA LEU A 19 11.24 -0.58 5.18
C LEU A 19 12.27 -0.06 6.20
N ALA A 20 13.47 0.28 5.77
CA ALA A 20 14.52 0.83 6.63
C ALA A 20 14.08 2.15 7.28
N PHE A 21 13.47 3.05 6.49
CA PHE A 21 12.86 4.26 7.03
C PHE A 21 11.75 3.92 8.02
N GLY A 22 10.81 3.05 7.65
CA GLY A 22 9.72 2.58 8.53
C GLY A 22 10.21 2.10 9.89
N ILE A 23 11.28 1.30 9.91
CA ILE A 23 11.93 0.82 11.13
C ILE A 23 12.55 1.97 11.91
N TRP A 24 13.31 2.84 11.24
CA TRP A 24 13.97 3.99 11.87
C TRP A 24 12.98 4.96 12.51
N GLY A 25 11.90 5.31 11.80
CA GLY A 25 10.82 6.16 12.31
C GLY A 25 9.82 5.44 13.20
N ARG A 26 10.01 4.14 13.47
CA ARG A 26 9.12 3.28 14.26
C ARG A 26 7.65 3.38 13.86
N ASP A 27 7.39 3.52 12.56
CA ASP A 27 6.03 3.53 12.02
C ASP A 27 5.61 2.11 11.64
N GLY A 28 4.87 1.46 12.55
CA GLY A 28 4.42 0.08 12.37
C GLY A 28 3.56 -0.13 11.12
N ALA A 29 2.80 0.89 10.71
CA ALA A 29 1.99 0.81 9.51
C ALA A 29 2.88 0.78 8.26
N MET A 30 3.85 1.70 8.19
CA MET A 30 4.78 1.78 7.07
C MET A 30 5.72 0.57 7.00
N ILE A 31 6.12 -0.01 8.13
CA ILE A 31 6.86 -1.28 8.19
C ILE A 31 6.06 -2.38 7.49
N ALA A 32 4.79 -2.56 7.86
CA ALA A 32 3.94 -3.60 7.27
C ALA A 32 3.73 -3.40 5.77
N LEU A 33 3.43 -2.18 5.33
CA LEU A 33 3.23 -1.87 3.92
C LEU A 33 4.51 -2.05 3.10
N SER A 34 5.67 -1.72 3.67
CA SER A 34 6.97 -1.93 3.03
C SER A 34 7.30 -3.42 2.89
N CYS A 35 6.98 -4.25 3.89
CA CYS A 35 7.12 -5.70 3.80
C CYS A 35 6.29 -6.28 2.63
N PHE A 36 5.03 -5.86 2.49
CA PHE A 36 4.22 -6.26 1.34
C PHE A 36 4.83 -5.81 0.02
N ALA A 37 5.33 -4.56 -0.05
CA ALA A 37 5.95 -4.04 -1.26
C ALA A 37 7.20 -4.83 -1.65
N VAL A 38 8.03 -5.24 -0.69
CA VAL A 38 9.20 -6.10 -0.93
C VAL A 38 8.75 -7.45 -1.50
N VAL A 39 7.81 -8.14 -0.85
CA VAL A 39 7.34 -9.46 -1.27
C VAL A 39 6.72 -9.41 -2.66
N PHE A 40 5.85 -8.42 -2.92
CA PHE A 40 5.20 -8.28 -4.23
C PHE A 40 6.21 -7.92 -5.32
N SER A 41 7.22 -7.11 -5.01
CA SER A 41 8.30 -6.80 -5.95
C SER A 41 9.10 -8.05 -6.31
N ILE A 42 9.45 -8.88 -5.34
CA ILE A 42 10.17 -10.15 -5.56
C ILE A 42 9.32 -11.10 -6.42
N VAL A 43 8.05 -11.31 -6.07
CA VAL A 43 7.18 -12.20 -6.87
C VAL A 43 6.99 -11.65 -8.28
N SER A 44 6.87 -10.32 -8.44
CA SER A 44 6.76 -9.70 -9.75
C SER A 44 7.99 -10.00 -10.62
N LEU A 45 9.20 -9.87 -10.06
CA LEU A 45 10.46 -10.15 -10.75
C LEU A 45 10.55 -11.62 -11.19
N MET A 46 10.04 -12.54 -10.37
CA MET A 46 10.15 -13.98 -10.63
C MET A 46 9.08 -14.52 -11.59
N ARG A 47 7.88 -13.93 -11.61
CA ARG A 47 6.70 -14.56 -12.23
C ARG A 47 5.89 -13.69 -13.19
N CYS A 48 6.15 -12.38 -13.24
CA CYS A 48 5.39 -11.46 -14.08
C CYS A 48 6.19 -10.99 -15.31
N SER A 49 5.48 -10.44 -16.28
CA SER A 49 6.07 -9.82 -17.47
C SER A 49 6.65 -8.42 -17.20
N GLU A 50 7.41 -7.91 -18.16
CA GLU A 50 8.02 -6.58 -18.12
C GLU A 50 7.00 -5.43 -17.99
N THR A 51 5.79 -5.61 -18.50
CA THR A 51 4.68 -4.66 -18.36
C THR A 51 4.23 -4.51 -16.90
N VAL A 52 4.32 -5.56 -16.09
CA VAL A 52 3.96 -5.53 -14.67
C VAL A 52 5.01 -4.79 -13.83
N TYR A 53 6.27 -4.78 -14.26
CA TYR A 53 7.35 -4.10 -13.51
C TYR A 53 7.07 -2.61 -13.31
N LYS A 54 6.39 -1.95 -14.25
CA LYS A 54 5.98 -0.54 -14.09
C LYS A 54 5.04 -0.36 -12.89
N TYR A 55 4.11 -1.27 -12.68
CA TYR A 55 3.19 -1.23 -11.53
C TYR A 55 3.90 -1.55 -10.22
N SER A 56 4.87 -2.48 -10.25
CA SER A 56 5.75 -2.78 -9.12
C SER A 56 6.56 -1.55 -8.69
N VAL A 57 7.13 -0.81 -9.65
CA VAL A 57 7.84 0.46 -9.38
C VAL A 57 6.91 1.51 -8.80
N ILE A 58 5.72 1.72 -9.39
CA ILE A 58 4.73 2.68 -8.88
C ILE A 58 4.39 2.35 -7.42
N MET A 59 4.11 1.08 -7.12
CA MET A 59 3.83 0.62 -5.76
C MET A 59 4.99 0.93 -4.80
N SER A 60 6.21 0.50 -5.11
CA SER A 60 7.35 0.71 -4.21
C SER A 60 7.69 2.18 -4.01
N VAL A 61 7.58 3.00 -5.06
CA VAL A 61 7.80 4.45 -4.96
C VAL A 61 6.69 5.11 -4.14
N SER A 62 5.43 4.73 -4.34
CA SER A 62 4.33 5.25 -3.52
C SER A 62 4.50 4.90 -2.05
N VAL A 63 4.89 3.66 -1.74
CA VAL A 63 5.18 3.25 -0.35
C VAL A 63 6.34 4.06 0.21
N LEU A 64 7.46 4.19 -0.53
CA LEU A 64 8.61 4.99 -0.10
C LEU A 64 8.25 6.45 0.18
N ILE A 65 7.55 7.12 -0.72
CA ILE A 65 7.13 8.52 -0.56
C ILE A 65 6.23 8.66 0.67
N CYS A 66 5.24 7.76 0.82
CA CYS A 66 4.34 7.79 1.97
C CYS A 66 5.08 7.52 3.28
N THR A 67 6.06 6.62 3.29
CA THR A 67 6.90 6.36 4.45
C THR A 67 7.73 7.58 4.82
N ILE A 68 8.42 8.20 3.87
CA ILE A 68 9.20 9.42 4.13
C ILE A 68 8.28 10.50 4.67
N LEU A 69 7.11 10.69 4.04
CA LEU A 69 6.14 11.69 4.46
C LEU A 69 5.66 11.45 5.90
N MET A 70 5.28 10.21 6.25
CA MET A 70 4.82 9.86 7.59
C MET A 70 5.88 10.06 8.67
N ILE A 71 7.14 9.77 8.36
CA ILE A 71 8.21 9.80 9.35
C ILE A 71 8.78 11.20 9.54
N THR A 72 8.78 12.02 8.49
CA THR A 72 9.44 13.33 8.51
C THR A 72 8.46 14.48 8.72
N VAL A 73 7.45 14.59 7.86
CA VAL A 73 6.55 15.76 7.82
C VAL A 73 5.26 15.52 8.59
N ALA A 74 4.67 14.34 8.39
CA ALA A 74 3.38 13.95 8.96
C ALA A 74 3.51 13.10 10.22
N SER A 75 4.69 13.13 10.87
CA SER A 75 4.89 12.42 12.13
C SER A 75 4.05 13.06 13.23
N TYR A 76 3.64 12.25 14.21
CA TYR A 76 2.88 12.76 15.35
C TYR A 76 3.68 13.82 16.11
N ASP A 77 4.98 13.59 16.31
CA ASP A 77 5.87 14.52 17.00
C ASP A 77 5.98 15.86 16.27
N THR A 78 6.08 15.84 14.95
CA THR A 78 6.20 17.05 14.15
C THR A 78 4.90 17.86 14.12
N LEU A 79 3.75 17.22 13.85
CA LEU A 79 2.50 17.94 13.63
C LEU A 79 1.70 18.18 14.90
N VAL A 80 1.60 17.18 15.77
CA VAL A 80 0.77 17.26 16.97
C VAL A 80 1.56 17.83 18.15
N ASN A 81 2.71 17.24 18.48
CA ASN A 81 3.54 17.76 19.57
C ASN A 81 4.15 19.13 19.21
N GLY A 82 4.42 19.36 17.92
CA GLY A 82 4.76 20.69 17.38
C GLY A 82 3.61 21.70 17.34
N LYS A 83 2.42 21.35 17.81
CA LYS A 83 1.20 22.19 17.87
C LYS A 83 0.74 22.76 16.53
N ALA A 84 1.15 22.15 15.41
CA ALA A 84 0.71 22.54 14.07
C ALA A 84 -0.66 21.94 13.72
N MET A 85 -1.09 20.88 14.40
CA MET A 85 -2.31 20.13 14.12
C MET A 85 -2.85 19.45 15.39
N SER A 86 -4.17 19.28 15.50
CA SER A 86 -4.79 18.47 16.56
C SER A 86 -4.72 16.97 16.25
N ASP A 87 -4.79 16.12 17.28
CA ASP A 87 -4.81 14.66 17.18
C ASP A 87 -5.83 14.14 16.14
N TYR A 88 -7.06 14.65 16.16
CA TYR A 88 -8.11 14.22 15.24
C TYR A 88 -7.74 14.44 13.77
N TRP A 89 -7.25 15.64 13.44
CA TRP A 89 -6.80 15.96 12.08
C TRP A 89 -5.59 15.14 11.66
N TRP A 90 -4.67 14.86 12.59
CA TRP A 90 -3.52 13.99 12.32
C TRP A 90 -3.96 12.57 11.99
N ILE A 91 -4.97 12.03 12.68
CA ILE A 91 -5.53 10.70 12.39
C ILE A 91 -6.07 10.63 10.96
N TYR A 92 -6.81 11.64 10.51
CA TYR A 92 -7.31 11.69 9.14
C TYR A 92 -6.18 11.77 8.11
N LEU A 93 -5.16 12.59 8.37
CA LEU A 93 -4.01 12.73 7.50
C LEU A 93 -3.20 11.42 7.42
N SER A 94 -2.86 10.82 8.56
CA SER A 94 -2.15 9.54 8.63
C SER A 94 -2.93 8.45 7.91
N GLY A 95 -4.25 8.36 8.14
CA GLY A 95 -5.12 7.44 7.41
C GLY A 95 -5.06 7.66 5.90
N ALA A 96 -5.11 8.92 5.44
CA ALA A 96 -5.02 9.25 4.02
C ALA A 96 -3.67 8.83 3.40
N ILE A 97 -2.55 9.11 4.08
CA ILE A 97 -1.21 8.75 3.60
C ILE A 97 -1.05 7.22 3.56
N HIS A 98 -1.50 6.53 4.61
CA HIS A 98 -1.46 5.06 4.67
C HIS A 98 -2.24 4.45 3.53
N GLY A 99 -3.49 4.87 3.30
CA GLY A 99 -4.28 4.28 2.22
C GLY A 99 -3.80 4.68 0.82
N ALA A 100 -3.17 5.85 0.66
CA ALA A 100 -2.49 6.21 -0.59
C ALA A 100 -1.38 5.20 -0.96
N ALA A 101 -0.61 4.72 0.02
CA ALA A 101 0.35 3.64 -0.17
C ALA A 101 -0.30 2.27 -0.43
N MET A 102 -1.45 2.00 0.21
CA MET A 102 -2.16 0.73 0.06
C MET A 102 -2.88 0.56 -1.29
N ILE A 103 -3.23 1.66 -1.96
CA ILE A 103 -3.88 1.64 -3.28
C ILE A 103 -3.06 0.88 -4.34
N PRO A 104 -1.80 1.27 -4.64
CA PRO A 104 -1.00 0.55 -5.62
C PRO A 104 -0.59 -0.85 -5.13
N LEU A 105 -0.45 -1.06 -3.82
CA LEU A 105 -0.29 -2.40 -3.23
C LEU A 105 -1.45 -3.33 -3.56
N THR A 106 -2.68 -2.81 -3.54
CA THR A 106 -3.89 -3.57 -3.87
C THR A 106 -3.93 -3.94 -5.35
N VAL A 107 -3.54 -3.03 -6.24
CA VAL A 107 -3.41 -3.36 -7.66
C VAL A 107 -2.35 -4.43 -7.86
N MET A 108 -1.20 -4.30 -7.19
CA MET A 108 -0.10 -5.24 -7.31
C MET A 108 -0.43 -6.62 -6.74
N PHE A 109 -1.26 -6.69 -5.69
CA PHE A 109 -1.79 -7.95 -5.18
C PHE A 109 -2.47 -8.77 -6.28
N PHE A 110 -3.36 -8.16 -7.08
CA PHE A 110 -4.03 -8.89 -8.16
C PHE A 110 -3.06 -9.40 -9.22
N PHE A 111 -2.00 -8.63 -9.55
CA PHE A 111 -0.95 -9.10 -10.46
C PHE A 111 -0.18 -10.29 -9.87
N VAL A 112 0.22 -10.20 -8.60
CA VAL A 112 0.91 -11.28 -7.89
C VAL A 112 0.05 -12.53 -7.81
N THR A 113 -1.21 -12.40 -7.40
CA THR A 113 -2.14 -13.54 -7.33
C THR A 113 -2.39 -14.16 -8.71
N ALA A 114 -2.55 -13.33 -9.75
CA ALA A 114 -2.67 -13.81 -11.13
C ALA A 114 -1.42 -14.61 -11.55
N ALA A 115 -0.23 -14.19 -11.15
CA ALA A 115 1.03 -14.88 -11.46
C ALA A 115 1.27 -16.15 -10.64
N LEU A 116 0.76 -16.21 -9.40
CA LEU A 116 0.89 -17.39 -8.53
C LEU A 116 -0.08 -18.51 -8.91
N PHE A 117 -1.31 -18.15 -9.30
CA PHE A 117 -2.40 -19.10 -9.56
C PHE A 117 -2.75 -19.24 -11.05
N ASP A 118 -1.99 -18.60 -11.94
CA ASP A 118 -2.27 -18.52 -13.38
C ASP A 118 -3.70 -18.05 -13.68
N ALA A 119 -4.20 -17.13 -12.83
CA ALA A 119 -5.56 -16.63 -12.88
C ALA A 119 -5.65 -15.34 -13.73
N SER A 120 -6.88 -14.97 -14.09
CA SER A 120 -7.18 -13.66 -14.67
C SER A 120 -8.35 -13.00 -13.94
N TYR A 121 -8.21 -11.70 -13.65
CA TYR A 121 -9.22 -10.93 -12.93
C TYR A 121 -9.86 -9.91 -13.85
N ASN A 122 -11.19 -9.96 -13.93
CA ASN A 122 -11.97 -9.01 -14.71
C ASN A 122 -12.40 -7.78 -13.89
N TRP A 123 -13.03 -6.84 -14.60
CA TRP A 123 -13.55 -5.60 -14.06
C TRP A 123 -14.61 -5.75 -12.96
N VAL A 124 -15.18 -6.95 -12.76
CA VAL A 124 -16.14 -7.23 -11.67
C VAL A 124 -15.38 -7.69 -10.43
N LEU A 125 -14.49 -8.66 -10.62
CA LEU A 125 -13.77 -9.31 -9.53
C LEU A 125 -12.75 -8.38 -8.88
N MET A 126 -12.02 -7.58 -9.67
CA MET A 126 -11.00 -6.70 -9.10
C MET A 126 -11.62 -5.63 -8.19
N PRO A 127 -12.57 -4.77 -8.63
CA PRO A 127 -13.20 -3.79 -7.73
C PRO A 127 -14.03 -4.43 -6.60
N GLY A 128 -14.69 -5.56 -6.87
CA GLY A 128 -15.49 -6.27 -5.87
C GLY A 128 -14.66 -6.85 -4.73
N LEU A 129 -13.41 -7.25 -5.02
CA LEU A 129 -12.47 -7.79 -4.02
C LEU A 129 -11.47 -6.73 -3.52
N SER A 130 -11.27 -5.60 -4.21
CA SER A 130 -10.30 -4.57 -3.85
C SER A 130 -10.50 -4.04 -2.43
N TRP A 131 -11.76 -3.86 -1.99
CA TRP A 131 -12.02 -3.42 -0.62
C TRP A 131 -11.67 -4.52 0.40
N LEU A 132 -11.94 -5.79 0.10
CA LEU A 132 -11.58 -6.93 0.95
C LEU A 132 -10.07 -7.08 1.08
N VAL A 133 -9.35 -6.99 -0.04
CA VAL A 133 -7.89 -7.02 -0.08
C VAL A 133 -7.30 -5.84 0.70
N GLY A 134 -7.83 -4.63 0.47
CA GLY A 134 -7.46 -3.43 1.22
C GLY A 134 -7.68 -3.58 2.72
N THR A 135 -8.80 -4.18 3.15
CA THR A 135 -9.04 -4.51 4.56
C THR A 135 -8.13 -5.63 5.06
N GLY A 136 -7.77 -6.59 4.23
CA GLY A 136 -6.83 -7.67 4.58
C GLY A 136 -5.45 -7.13 4.94
N PHE A 137 -4.98 -6.12 4.24
CA PHE A 137 -3.73 -5.43 4.58
C PHE A 137 -3.79 -4.67 5.91
N GLN A 138 -4.98 -4.29 6.39
CA GLN A 138 -5.12 -3.59 7.68
C GLN A 138 -4.70 -4.49 8.86
N VAL A 139 -4.91 -5.81 8.77
CA VAL A 139 -4.65 -6.71 9.91
C VAL A 139 -3.15 -6.79 10.24
N PRO A 140 -2.24 -7.13 9.32
CA PRO A 140 -0.80 -7.11 9.61
C PRO A 140 -0.28 -5.70 9.91
N LYS A 141 -0.89 -4.68 9.31
CA LYS A 141 -0.58 -3.27 9.61
C LYS A 141 -0.87 -2.95 11.07
N TYR A 142 -2.05 -3.31 11.57
CA TYR A 142 -2.41 -3.06 12.97
C TYR A 142 -1.61 -3.90 13.95
N LEU A 143 -1.28 -5.14 13.57
CA LEU A 143 -0.36 -5.94 14.38
C LEU A 143 1.01 -5.25 14.52
N MET A 144 1.57 -4.73 13.44
CA MET A 144 2.85 -4.03 13.49
C MET A 144 2.77 -2.69 14.23
N VAL A 145 1.69 -1.93 14.04
CA VAL A 145 1.41 -0.74 14.86
C VAL A 145 1.39 -1.10 16.35
N TYR A 146 0.69 -2.18 16.71
CA TYR A 146 0.66 -2.67 18.08
C TYR A 146 2.05 -3.04 18.58
N VAL A 147 2.77 -3.91 17.88
CA VAL A 147 4.08 -4.40 18.34
C VAL A 147 5.14 -3.29 18.39
N VAL A 148 5.18 -2.38 17.42
CA VAL A 148 6.26 -1.39 17.28
C VAL A 148 6.00 -0.13 18.10
N GLN A 149 4.73 0.27 18.22
CA GLN A 149 4.35 1.56 18.81
C GLN A 149 3.65 1.43 20.18
N TYR A 150 3.00 0.29 20.50
CA TYR A 150 2.52 0.04 21.88
C TYR A 150 3.58 -0.59 22.79
N SER A 151 4.66 -1.18 22.27
CA SER A 151 5.76 -1.68 23.11
C SER A 151 6.43 -0.56 23.91
N ASP A 152 6.32 0.68 23.43
CA ASP A 152 6.62 1.90 24.18
C ASP A 152 5.34 2.40 24.86
N PHE A 153 5.04 1.85 26.04
CA PHE A 153 3.87 2.18 26.87
C PHE A 153 3.68 3.68 27.22
N GLU A 154 4.64 4.54 26.87
CA GLU A 154 4.64 5.97 27.23
C GLU A 154 3.94 6.88 26.22
N SER A 155 3.81 6.48 24.95
CA SER A 155 3.38 7.43 23.92
C SER A 155 1.89 7.76 23.96
N GLY A 156 1.00 6.91 24.48
CA GLY A 156 -0.45 7.19 24.62
C GLY A 156 -1.20 7.54 23.31
N VAL A 157 -0.50 7.64 22.18
CA VAL A 157 -0.98 8.14 20.87
C VAL A 157 -1.98 7.18 20.23
N ILE A 158 -1.83 5.89 20.52
CA ILE A 158 -2.64 4.85 19.90
C ILE A 158 -3.74 4.47 20.89
N SER A 159 -4.93 5.00 20.63
CA SER A 159 -6.16 4.49 21.22
C SER A 159 -6.85 3.55 20.22
N ASN A 160 -7.70 2.65 20.72
CA ASN A 160 -8.58 1.86 19.85
C ASN A 160 -9.37 2.78 18.90
N THR A 161 -9.80 3.94 19.38
CA THR A 161 -10.49 4.97 18.58
C THR A 161 -9.63 5.46 17.42
N THR A 162 -8.34 5.71 17.64
CA THR A 162 -7.38 6.11 16.61
C THR A 162 -7.25 5.05 15.52
N LEU A 163 -7.10 3.78 15.90
CA LEU A 163 -6.99 2.66 14.97
C LEU A 163 -8.28 2.50 14.14
N THR A 164 -9.44 2.56 14.80
CA THR A 164 -10.75 2.46 14.15
C THR A 164 -11.02 3.61 13.18
N LEU A 165 -10.73 4.85 13.56
CA LEU A 165 -10.89 6.01 12.66
C LEU A 165 -9.98 5.90 11.44
N THR A 166 -8.72 5.51 11.65
CA THR A 166 -7.77 5.25 10.57
C THR A 166 -8.27 4.13 9.65
N MET A 167 -8.94 3.11 10.19
CA MET A 167 -9.57 2.04 9.41
C MET A 167 -10.67 2.59 8.51
N LEU A 168 -11.57 3.38 9.08
CA LEU A 168 -12.71 3.95 8.39
C LEU A 168 -12.26 4.86 7.24
N VAL A 169 -11.27 5.73 7.47
CA VAL A 169 -10.69 6.59 6.44
C VAL A 169 -10.15 5.75 5.28
N ASN A 170 -9.36 4.73 5.59
CA ASN A 170 -8.85 3.81 4.57
C ASN A 170 -9.97 3.11 3.81
N MET A 171 -11.00 2.63 4.52
CA MET A 171 -12.12 1.91 3.93
C MET A 171 -12.89 2.81 2.95
N VAL A 172 -13.16 4.06 3.31
CA VAL A 172 -13.79 5.06 2.43
C VAL A 172 -12.93 5.29 1.19
N MET A 173 -11.61 5.51 1.36
CA MET A 173 -10.71 5.68 0.21
C MET A 173 -10.70 4.45 -0.70
N PHE A 174 -10.72 3.25 -0.14
CA PHE A 174 -10.78 2.01 -0.91
C PHE A 174 -12.08 1.85 -1.68
N ILE A 175 -13.21 2.23 -1.10
CA ILE A 175 -14.50 2.24 -1.79
C ILE A 175 -14.44 3.20 -2.97
N VAL A 176 -13.99 4.45 -2.75
CA VAL A 176 -13.86 5.47 -3.82
C VAL A 176 -12.92 4.99 -4.93
N PHE A 177 -11.76 4.46 -4.55
CA PHE A 177 -10.78 3.92 -5.49
C PHE A 177 -11.32 2.73 -6.29
N SER A 178 -12.03 1.80 -5.63
CA SER A 178 -12.65 0.65 -6.29
C SER A 178 -13.72 1.09 -7.30
N LEU A 179 -14.53 2.10 -6.97
CA LEU A 179 -15.50 2.68 -7.89
C LEU A 179 -14.82 3.34 -9.09
N TYR A 180 -13.71 4.06 -8.87
CA TYR A 180 -12.92 4.66 -9.93
C TYR A 180 -12.33 3.59 -10.87
N LEU A 181 -11.66 2.57 -10.31
CA LEU A 181 -11.12 1.46 -11.07
C LEU A 181 -12.20 0.73 -11.88
N ARG A 182 -13.37 0.48 -11.27
CA ARG A 182 -14.50 -0.14 -11.97
C ARG A 182 -14.86 0.65 -13.23
N ARG A 183 -14.91 1.98 -13.17
CA ARG A 183 -15.19 2.82 -14.34
C ARG A 183 -14.12 2.66 -15.42
N VAL A 184 -12.84 2.73 -15.04
CA VAL A 184 -11.70 2.60 -15.98
C VAL A 184 -11.66 1.21 -16.62
N PHE A 185 -11.77 0.15 -15.83
CA PHE A 185 -11.70 -1.23 -16.30
C PHE A 185 -12.91 -1.61 -17.15
N LYS A 186 -14.12 -1.19 -16.75
CA LYS A 186 -15.34 -1.43 -17.55
C LYS A 186 -15.28 -0.71 -18.89
N LYS A 187 -14.84 0.56 -18.92
CA LYS A 187 -14.73 1.33 -20.16
C LYS A 187 -13.76 0.70 -21.16
N ASN A 188 -12.65 0.16 -20.67
CA ASN A 188 -11.60 -0.37 -21.53
C ASN A 188 -11.65 -1.89 -21.71
N LEU A 189 -12.51 -2.61 -20.97
CA LEU A 189 -12.57 -4.06 -20.93
C LEU A 189 -11.23 -4.72 -20.54
N TYR A 190 -10.56 -4.15 -19.54
CA TYR A 190 -9.29 -4.69 -19.06
C TYR A 190 -9.44 -5.97 -18.22
N LEU A 191 -8.49 -6.87 -18.40
CA LEU A 191 -8.21 -8.05 -17.59
C LEU A 191 -6.84 -7.91 -16.94
N ILE A 192 -6.73 -8.16 -15.64
CA ILE A 192 -5.44 -8.30 -14.95
C ILE A 192 -4.97 -9.74 -15.14
N THR A 193 -3.72 -9.88 -15.62
CA THR A 193 -3.04 -11.16 -15.80
C THR A 193 -1.58 -11.03 -15.35
N LYS A 194 -0.83 -12.14 -15.29
CA LYS A 194 0.63 -12.10 -15.09
C LYS A 194 1.39 -11.30 -16.15
N ASN A 195 0.74 -11.05 -17.29
CA ASN A 195 1.27 -10.28 -18.42
C ASN A 195 0.91 -8.78 -18.37
N GLY A 196 0.28 -8.31 -17.29
CA GLY A 196 -0.20 -6.93 -17.16
C GLY A 196 -1.68 -6.77 -17.48
N LEU A 197 -2.08 -5.54 -17.81
CA LEU A 197 -3.45 -5.22 -18.24
C LEU A 197 -3.64 -5.60 -19.71
N VAL A 198 -4.50 -6.59 -19.96
CA VAL A 198 -4.83 -7.06 -21.30
C VAL A 198 -6.23 -6.59 -21.66
N ARG A 199 -6.41 -6.03 -22.87
CA ARG A 199 -7.72 -5.63 -23.36
C ARG A 199 -8.45 -6.86 -23.89
N ARG A 200 -9.68 -7.11 -23.42
CA ARG A 200 -10.54 -8.14 -24.02
C ARG A 200 -11.00 -7.62 -25.39
N GLN A 201 -10.61 -8.33 -26.46
CA GLN A 201 -11.14 -8.11 -27.81
C GLN A 201 -12.58 -8.59 -27.89
#